data_AF-A0A496Z0L1-F1
#
_entry.id   AF-A0A496Z0L1-F1
#
_cell.length_a   1.000
_cell.length_b   1.000
_cell.length_c   1.000
_cell.angle_alpha   90.00
_cell.angle_beta   90.00
_cell.angle_gamma   90.00
#
_symmetry.space_group_name_H-M   'P 1'
#
loop_
_entity.id
_entity.type
_entity.pdbx_description
1 polymer ?
#
loop_
_entity_poly.entity_id
_entity_poly.type
_entity_poly.pdbx_seq_one_letter_code
_entity_poly.pdbx_strand_id
1 'polypeptide(L)'
;MTERGTPMDIHIIAERVAEVVNKKLAVLDRRITELESKVKKLELDVYTVRSQTIESIVRSVLGVKTDDIASAIVAKLGSELAAALGSLSNAIENLESVTSDIKKAVDELEALKELPEKIVEAVGKVRLTADVDTTKIEAAISTTVSKSMKTVEELSKRVAALEKKLDELNQSFSSVSQSLAALSSVAARVEDLKKSVDDLKESVDYVRDVSSILEERLKGRPSEEEEEEEES
;
A
#
# COMPACT_ATOMS: atom_id res chain seq x y z
N MET A 1 -41.57 90.74 -2.26
CA MET A 1 -42.75 90.49 -1.41
C MET A 1 -43.13 89.04 -1.64
N THR A 2 -43.02 88.23 -0.59
CA THR A 2 -43.26 86.78 -0.59
C THR A 2 -44.75 86.50 -0.74
N GLU A 3 -45.17 86.01 -1.89
CA GLU A 3 -46.51 85.43 -2.08
C GLU A 3 -46.60 84.16 -1.23
N ARG A 4 -47.48 84.20 -0.22
CA ARG A 4 -47.83 83.05 0.61
C ARG A 4 -48.54 82.04 -0.29
N GLY A 5 -47.85 80.97 -0.64
CA GLY A 5 -48.50 79.75 -1.13
C GLY A 5 -49.60 79.35 -0.14
N THR A 6 -50.81 79.20 -0.63
CA THR A 6 -51.97 78.78 0.14
C THR A 6 -51.67 77.44 0.84
N PRO A 7 -51.98 77.27 2.14
CA PRO A 7 -51.70 76.03 2.88
C PRO A 7 -52.35 74.78 2.26
N MET A 8 -53.36 74.98 1.41
CA MET A 8 -54.04 73.95 0.64
C MET A 8 -53.14 73.33 -0.46
N ASP A 9 -52.32 74.11 -1.15
CA ASP A 9 -51.43 73.60 -2.21
C ASP A 9 -50.29 72.73 -1.63
N ILE A 10 -49.78 73.09 -0.46
CA ILE A 10 -48.75 72.32 0.24
C ILE A 10 -49.32 70.99 0.72
N HIS A 11 -50.57 70.96 1.19
CA HIS A 11 -51.26 69.72 1.57
C HIS A 11 -51.48 68.79 0.39
N ILE A 12 -51.94 69.31 -0.75
CA ILE A 12 -52.17 68.51 -1.96
C ILE A 12 -50.85 67.94 -2.50
N ILE A 13 -49.77 68.73 -2.45
CA ILE A 13 -48.43 68.26 -2.85
C ILE A 13 -47.94 67.18 -1.87
N ALA A 14 -48.10 67.38 -0.56
CA ALA A 14 -47.72 66.39 0.44
C ALA A 14 -48.51 65.07 0.30
N GLU A 15 -49.81 65.14 0.02
CA GLU A 15 -50.67 63.99 -0.22
C GLU A 15 -50.24 63.21 -1.46
N ARG A 16 -49.98 63.90 -2.59
CA ARG A 16 -49.47 63.26 -3.80
C ARG A 16 -48.08 62.65 -3.60
N VAL A 17 -47.20 63.31 -2.86
CA VAL A 17 -45.87 62.78 -2.54
C VAL A 17 -46.01 61.56 -1.64
N ALA A 18 -46.87 61.59 -0.62
CA ALA A 18 -47.15 60.45 0.24
C ALA A 18 -47.74 59.26 -0.53
N GLU A 19 -48.66 59.52 -1.46
CA GLU A 19 -49.24 58.49 -2.33
C GLU A 19 -48.18 57.83 -3.23
N VAL A 20 -47.32 58.63 -3.86
CA VAL A 20 -46.20 58.12 -4.69
C VAL A 20 -45.18 57.35 -3.85
N VAL A 21 -44.88 57.83 -2.64
CA VAL A 21 -43.96 57.16 -1.71
C VAL A 21 -44.55 55.84 -1.23
N ASN A 22 -45.82 55.81 -0.81
CA ASN A 22 -46.51 54.59 -0.39
C ASN A 22 -46.58 53.57 -1.52
N LYS A 23 -46.85 54.01 -2.75
CA LYS A 23 -46.85 53.12 -3.91
C LYS A 23 -45.46 52.53 -4.19
N LYS A 24 -44.39 53.30 -4.01
CA LYS A 24 -43.01 52.80 -4.14
C LYS A 24 -42.60 51.88 -3.00
N LEU A 25 -43.02 52.16 -1.77
CA LEU A 25 -42.81 51.29 -0.61
C LEU A 25 -43.51 49.94 -0.80
N ALA A 26 -44.78 49.94 -1.23
CA ALA A 26 -45.50 48.70 -1.51
C ALA A 26 -44.86 47.86 -2.63
N VAL A 27 -44.26 48.50 -3.64
CA VAL A 27 -43.50 47.81 -4.68
C VAL A 27 -42.18 47.25 -4.14
N LEU A 28 -41.52 47.97 -3.24
CA LEU A 28 -40.30 47.49 -2.57
C LEU A 28 -40.60 46.29 -1.66
N ASP A 29 -41.65 46.36 -0.85
CA ASP A 29 -42.07 45.25 0.04
C ASP A 29 -42.34 43.98 -0.76
N ARG A 30 -43.11 44.07 -1.85
CA ARG A 30 -43.35 42.91 -2.74
C ARG A 30 -42.05 42.32 -3.27
N ARG A 31 -41.08 43.15 -3.65
CA ARG A 31 -39.77 42.69 -4.14
C ARG A 31 -38.93 42.07 -3.03
N ILE A 32 -39.04 42.57 -1.80
CA ILE A 32 -38.37 42.01 -0.62
C ILE A 32 -38.93 40.62 -0.33
N THR A 33 -40.26 40.47 -0.24
CA THR A 33 -40.91 39.16 -0.04
C THR A 33 -40.57 38.16 -1.15
N GLU A 34 -40.56 38.61 -2.41
CA GLU A 34 -40.18 37.77 -3.54
C GLU A 34 -38.70 37.33 -3.45
N LEU A 35 -37.80 38.21 -3.02
CA LEU A 35 -36.39 37.88 -2.79
C LEU A 35 -36.23 36.90 -1.62
N GLU A 36 -36.93 37.09 -0.52
CA GLU A 36 -36.91 36.18 0.63
C GLU A 36 -37.37 34.77 0.25
N SER A 37 -38.43 34.65 -0.55
CA SER A 37 -38.89 33.35 -1.06
C SER A 37 -37.84 32.67 -1.96
N LYS A 38 -37.17 33.45 -2.83
CA LYS A 38 -36.10 32.95 -3.71
C LYS A 38 -34.88 32.52 -2.90
N VAL A 39 -34.53 33.23 -1.84
CA VAL A 39 -33.43 32.86 -0.94
C VAL A 39 -33.75 31.57 -0.20
N LYS A 40 -34.94 31.42 0.40
CA LYS A 40 -35.37 30.16 1.06
C LYS A 40 -35.31 28.98 0.09
N LYS A 41 -35.75 29.18 -1.16
CA LYS A 41 -35.69 28.13 -2.20
C LYS A 41 -34.24 27.78 -2.58
N LEU A 42 -33.38 28.77 -2.77
CA LEU A 42 -31.96 28.59 -3.06
C LEU A 42 -31.25 27.84 -1.92
N GLU A 43 -31.57 28.15 -0.66
CA GLU A 43 -31.02 27.42 0.49
C GLU A 43 -31.38 25.94 0.42
N LEU A 44 -32.66 25.63 0.14
CA LEU A 44 -33.15 24.26 0.04
C LEU A 44 -32.53 23.49 -1.14
N ASP A 45 -32.40 24.15 -2.29
CA ASP A 45 -31.73 23.59 -3.48
C ASP A 45 -30.24 23.30 -3.18
N VAL A 46 -29.54 24.22 -2.50
CA VAL A 46 -28.14 24.03 -2.08
C VAL A 46 -27.99 22.87 -1.10
N TYR A 47 -28.90 22.74 -0.12
CA TYR A 47 -28.92 21.61 0.80
C TYR A 47 -29.12 20.28 0.06
N THR A 48 -30.06 20.23 -0.89
CA THR A 48 -30.36 19.04 -1.68
C THR A 48 -29.17 18.62 -2.55
N VAL A 49 -28.57 19.56 -3.28
CA VAL A 49 -27.38 19.29 -4.12
C VAL A 49 -26.20 18.84 -3.27
N ARG A 50 -25.99 19.45 -2.11
CA ARG A 50 -24.93 19.05 -1.18
C ARG A 50 -25.17 17.63 -0.67
N SER A 51 -26.40 17.30 -0.25
CA SER A 51 -26.77 15.97 0.23
C SER A 51 -26.56 14.89 -0.84
N GLN A 52 -27.03 15.13 -2.06
CA GLN A 52 -26.87 14.20 -3.19
C GLN A 52 -25.40 14.02 -3.60
N THR A 53 -24.61 15.10 -3.59
CA THR A 53 -23.18 15.05 -3.92
C THR A 53 -22.41 14.27 -2.85
N ILE A 54 -22.72 14.49 -1.57
CA ILE A 54 -22.16 13.71 -0.46
C ILE A 54 -22.54 12.23 -0.62
N GLU A 55 -23.80 11.90 -0.88
CA GLU A 55 -24.22 10.50 -1.08
C GLU A 55 -23.49 9.84 -2.28
N SER A 56 -23.33 10.57 -3.39
CA SER A 56 -22.62 10.08 -4.57
C SER A 56 -21.13 9.82 -4.29
N ILE A 57 -20.45 10.75 -3.61
CA ILE A 57 -19.05 10.60 -3.19
C ILE A 57 -18.92 9.42 -2.23
N VAL A 58 -19.80 9.32 -1.24
CA VAL A 58 -19.80 8.25 -0.23
C VAL A 58 -20.01 6.89 -0.90
N ARG A 59 -20.99 6.73 -1.79
CA ARG A 59 -21.17 5.49 -2.56
C ARG A 59 -19.96 5.15 -3.43
N SER A 60 -19.35 6.15 -4.06
CA SER A 60 -18.19 5.94 -4.93
C SER A 60 -16.93 5.54 -4.15
N VAL A 61 -16.73 6.09 -2.95
CA VAL A 61 -15.56 5.82 -2.10
C VAL A 61 -15.74 4.51 -1.32
N LEU A 62 -16.94 4.23 -0.79
CA LEU A 62 -17.24 3.02 -0.02
C LEU A 62 -17.56 1.79 -0.89
N GLY A 63 -17.89 2.00 -2.18
CA GLY A 63 -18.20 0.91 -3.11
C GLY A 63 -16.98 0.15 -3.65
N VAL A 64 -15.76 0.60 -3.33
CA VAL A 64 -14.53 -0.10 -3.72
C VAL A 64 -14.36 -1.31 -2.80
N LYS A 65 -14.41 -2.52 -3.39
CA LYS A 65 -14.20 -3.82 -2.70
C LYS A 65 -12.76 -3.99 -2.18
N THR A 66 -12.32 -3.16 -1.25
CA THR A 66 -11.03 -3.31 -0.56
C THR A 66 -10.98 -4.53 0.35
N ASP A 67 -12.14 -4.99 0.83
CA ASP A 67 -12.28 -6.14 1.74
C ASP A 67 -11.78 -7.47 1.16
N ASP A 68 -12.13 -7.76 -0.09
CA ASP A 68 -11.76 -9.01 -0.76
C ASP A 68 -10.27 -9.02 -1.11
N ILE A 69 -9.73 -7.87 -1.50
CA ILE A 69 -8.36 -7.75 -1.99
C ILE A 69 -7.37 -7.79 -0.82
N ALA A 70 -7.59 -7.02 0.25
CA ALA A 70 -6.69 -7.01 1.40
C ALA A 70 -6.65 -8.36 2.13
N SER A 71 -7.82 -8.97 2.37
CA SER A 71 -7.92 -10.27 3.05
C SER A 71 -7.33 -11.39 2.21
N ALA A 72 -7.54 -11.40 0.90
CA ALA A 72 -6.94 -12.39 0.01
C ALA A 72 -5.42 -12.23 -0.12
N ILE A 73 -4.92 -10.99 -0.14
CA ILE A 73 -3.48 -10.69 -0.14
C ILE A 73 -2.86 -11.22 1.16
N VAL A 74 -3.39 -10.86 2.32
CA VAL A 74 -2.81 -11.27 3.62
C VAL A 74 -2.86 -12.77 3.83
N ALA A 75 -4.01 -13.41 3.58
CA ALA A 75 -4.19 -14.84 3.84
C ALA A 75 -3.37 -15.71 2.88
N LYS A 76 -3.36 -15.37 1.59
CA LYS A 76 -2.72 -16.18 0.55
C LYS A 76 -1.23 -15.90 0.40
N LEU A 77 -0.81 -14.63 0.47
CA LEU A 77 0.62 -14.30 0.38
C LEU A 77 1.34 -14.54 1.71
N GLY A 78 0.67 -14.46 2.86
CA GLY A 78 1.33 -14.66 4.16
C GLY A 78 1.83 -16.09 4.36
N SER A 79 0.95 -17.07 4.20
CA SER A 79 1.26 -18.48 4.53
C SER A 79 2.06 -19.20 3.45
N GLU A 80 1.67 -19.07 2.18
CA GLU A 80 2.36 -19.73 1.05
C GLU A 80 3.78 -19.18 0.88
N LEU A 81 3.98 -17.87 0.98
CA LEU A 81 5.30 -17.25 0.81
C LEU A 81 6.22 -17.52 2.01
N ALA A 82 5.69 -17.51 3.24
CA ALA A 82 6.47 -17.88 4.41
C ALA A 82 6.95 -19.33 4.35
N ALA A 83 6.09 -20.26 3.92
CA ALA A 83 6.46 -21.66 3.72
C ALA A 83 7.52 -21.83 2.61
N ALA A 84 7.38 -21.09 1.51
CA ALA A 84 8.34 -21.09 0.41
C ALA A 84 9.71 -20.54 0.86
N LEU A 85 9.73 -19.44 1.61
CA LEU A 85 10.96 -18.86 2.16
C LEU A 85 11.64 -19.78 3.18
N GLY A 86 10.87 -20.42 4.06
CA GLY A 86 11.42 -21.41 5.00
C GLY A 86 12.03 -22.62 4.26
N SER A 87 11.35 -23.12 3.23
CA SER A 87 11.86 -24.21 2.40
C SER A 87 13.14 -23.81 1.64
N LEU A 88 13.20 -22.58 1.14
CA LEU A 88 14.37 -22.04 0.45
C LEU A 88 15.55 -21.85 1.41
N SER A 89 15.31 -21.35 2.64
CA SER A 89 16.34 -21.25 3.68
C SER A 89 16.97 -22.61 3.97
N ASN A 90 16.14 -23.64 4.20
CA ASN A 90 16.64 -25.00 4.43
C ASN A 90 17.44 -25.55 3.23
N ALA A 91 17.02 -25.23 2.01
CA ALA A 91 17.74 -25.66 0.81
C ALA A 91 19.11 -24.98 0.70
N ILE A 92 19.21 -23.69 1.03
CA ILE A 92 20.46 -22.94 1.08
C ILE A 92 21.40 -23.53 2.14
N GLU A 93 20.92 -23.76 3.36
CA GLU A 93 21.72 -24.35 4.44
C GLU A 93 22.26 -25.73 4.06
N ASN A 94 21.44 -26.57 3.43
CA ASN A 94 21.88 -27.87 2.91
C ASN A 94 22.95 -27.73 1.82
N LEU A 95 22.81 -26.76 0.91
CA LEU A 95 23.81 -26.49 -0.12
C LEU A 95 25.12 -25.96 0.49
N GLU A 96 25.06 -25.15 1.53
CA GLU A 96 26.24 -24.67 2.28
C GLU A 96 26.98 -25.84 2.91
N SER A 97 26.25 -26.74 3.60
CA SER A 97 26.83 -27.95 4.19
C SER A 97 27.49 -28.84 3.14
N VAL A 98 26.78 -29.15 2.05
CA VAL A 98 27.31 -30.01 0.97
C VAL A 98 28.53 -29.36 0.32
N THR A 99 28.51 -28.06 0.06
CA THR A 99 29.64 -27.34 -0.52
C THR A 99 30.86 -27.38 0.40
N SER A 100 30.65 -27.23 1.72
CA SER A 100 31.72 -27.36 2.73
C SER A 100 32.31 -28.77 2.76
N ASP A 101 31.49 -29.81 2.69
CA ASP A 101 31.97 -31.19 2.70
C ASP A 101 32.73 -31.54 1.41
N ILE A 102 32.28 -31.04 0.25
CA ILE A 102 33.03 -31.19 -1.01
C ILE A 102 34.38 -30.47 -0.90
N LYS A 103 34.43 -29.27 -0.30
CA LYS A 103 35.68 -28.52 -0.10
C LYS A 103 36.67 -29.32 0.74
N LYS A 104 36.25 -29.90 1.87
CA LYS A 104 37.10 -30.77 2.69
C LYS A 104 37.61 -31.97 1.90
N ALA A 105 36.75 -32.63 1.13
CA ALA A 105 37.15 -33.76 0.29
C ALA A 105 38.17 -33.35 -0.78
N VAL A 106 38.04 -32.15 -1.34
CA VAL A 106 39.03 -31.58 -2.27
C VAL A 106 40.36 -31.31 -1.56
N ASP A 107 40.35 -30.72 -0.36
CA ASP A 107 41.56 -30.47 0.43
C ASP A 107 42.30 -31.79 0.78
N GLU A 108 41.55 -32.83 1.14
CA GLU A 108 42.09 -34.18 1.38
C GLU A 108 42.69 -34.80 0.10
N LEU A 109 42.04 -34.60 -1.06
CA LEU A 109 42.56 -35.05 -2.34
C LEU A 109 43.82 -34.29 -2.75
N GLU A 110 43.91 -32.99 -2.47
CA GLU A 110 45.12 -32.18 -2.72
C GLU A 110 46.31 -32.68 -1.89
N ALA A 111 46.09 -33.15 -0.66
CA ALA A 111 47.13 -33.75 0.18
C ALA A 111 47.76 -35.02 -0.45
N LEU A 112 47.05 -35.72 -1.35
CA LEU A 112 47.59 -36.87 -2.08
C LEU A 112 48.65 -36.47 -3.12
N LYS A 113 48.91 -35.18 -3.33
CA LYS A 113 49.99 -34.72 -4.21
C LYS A 113 51.38 -35.14 -3.73
N GLU A 114 51.58 -35.32 -2.43
CA GLU A 114 52.85 -35.72 -1.81
C GLU A 114 53.09 -37.25 -1.87
N LEU A 115 52.08 -38.02 -2.26
CA LEU A 115 52.12 -39.49 -2.24
C LEU A 115 53.22 -40.08 -3.14
N PRO A 116 53.50 -39.56 -4.36
CA PRO A 116 54.62 -40.02 -5.18
C PRO A 116 55.96 -39.90 -4.46
N GLU A 117 56.24 -38.75 -3.82
CA GLU A 117 57.49 -38.51 -3.12
C GLU A 117 57.64 -39.46 -1.92
N LYS A 118 56.57 -39.63 -1.13
CA LYS A 118 56.55 -40.57 0.01
C LYS A 118 56.74 -42.02 -0.43
N ILE A 119 56.17 -42.42 -1.56
CA ILE A 119 56.36 -43.78 -2.09
C ILE A 119 57.80 -43.98 -2.57
N VAL A 120 58.37 -43.03 -3.33
CA VAL A 120 59.77 -43.10 -3.78
C VAL A 120 60.71 -43.24 -2.57
N GLU A 121 60.51 -42.44 -1.53
CA GLU A 121 61.31 -42.51 -0.31
C GLU A 121 61.15 -43.85 0.43
N ALA A 122 59.92 -44.38 0.51
CA ALA A 122 59.65 -45.67 1.14
C ALA A 122 60.28 -46.83 0.36
N VAL A 123 60.17 -46.82 -0.97
CA VAL A 123 60.77 -47.82 -1.86
C VAL A 123 62.29 -47.78 -1.76
N GLY A 124 62.90 -46.61 -1.72
CA GLY A 124 64.35 -46.45 -1.55
C GLY A 124 64.88 -46.98 -0.21
N LYS A 125 64.03 -47.07 0.82
CA LYS A 125 64.40 -47.65 2.14
C LYS A 125 64.29 -49.19 2.18
N VAL A 126 63.66 -49.82 1.19
CA VAL A 126 63.53 -51.28 1.13
C VAL A 126 64.88 -51.89 0.76
N ARG A 127 65.41 -52.75 1.63
CA ARG A 127 66.58 -53.58 1.30
C ARG A 127 66.16 -54.68 0.33
N LEU A 128 66.48 -54.49 -0.94
CA LEU A 128 66.26 -55.49 -1.98
C LEU A 128 67.44 -56.47 -2.02
N THR A 129 67.14 -57.77 -2.07
CA THR A 129 68.13 -58.85 -2.22
C THR A 129 68.52 -59.10 -3.69
N ALA A 130 67.83 -58.45 -4.63
CA ALA A 130 68.08 -58.45 -6.06
C ALA A 130 68.05 -57.02 -6.61
N ASP A 131 68.80 -56.73 -7.66
CA ASP A 131 68.80 -55.44 -8.34
C ASP A 131 67.49 -55.31 -9.14
N VAL A 132 66.53 -54.54 -8.60
CA VAL A 132 65.21 -54.32 -9.21
C VAL A 132 65.13 -52.88 -9.68
N ASP A 133 64.94 -52.69 -10.98
CA ASP A 133 64.68 -51.39 -11.58
C ASP A 133 63.28 -50.87 -11.19
N THR A 134 63.24 -49.86 -10.32
CA THR A 134 62.00 -49.24 -9.82
C THR A 134 61.51 -48.08 -10.69
N THR A 135 62.27 -47.63 -11.69
CA THR A 135 61.96 -46.42 -12.47
C THR A 135 60.61 -46.48 -13.17
N LYS A 136 60.21 -47.65 -13.68
CA LYS A 136 58.89 -47.85 -14.31
C LYS A 136 57.73 -47.69 -13.33
N ILE A 137 57.94 -48.10 -12.07
CA ILE A 137 56.93 -47.99 -11.01
C ILE A 137 56.77 -46.51 -10.62
N GLU A 138 57.88 -45.80 -10.42
CA GLU A 138 57.89 -44.37 -10.12
C GLU A 138 57.21 -43.55 -11.22
N ALA A 139 57.53 -43.83 -12.50
CA ALA A 139 56.92 -43.16 -13.64
C ALA A 139 55.39 -43.43 -13.73
N ALA A 140 54.95 -44.66 -13.45
CA ALA A 140 53.53 -45.03 -13.45
C ALA A 140 52.76 -44.31 -12.32
N ILE A 141 53.34 -44.25 -11.11
CA ILE A 141 52.75 -43.56 -9.96
C ILE A 141 52.66 -42.06 -10.24
N SER A 142 53.75 -41.44 -10.67
CA SER A 142 53.81 -40.00 -10.96
C SER A 142 52.81 -39.61 -12.05
N THR A 143 52.69 -40.41 -13.11
CA THR A 143 51.70 -40.19 -14.18
C THR A 143 50.27 -40.29 -13.66
N THR A 144 49.99 -41.29 -12.82
CA THR A 144 48.64 -41.50 -12.26
C THR A 144 48.25 -40.35 -11.33
N VAL A 145 49.13 -39.98 -10.39
CA VAL A 145 48.89 -38.86 -9.48
C VAL A 145 48.75 -37.55 -10.24
N SER A 146 49.59 -37.29 -11.25
CA SER A 146 49.47 -36.07 -12.08
C SER A 146 48.13 -35.98 -12.81
N LYS A 147 47.58 -37.10 -13.30
CA LYS A 147 46.24 -37.13 -13.91
C LYS A 147 45.16 -36.83 -12.88
N SER A 148 45.22 -37.46 -11.70
CA SER A 148 44.28 -37.20 -10.62
C SER A 148 44.32 -35.75 -10.15
N MET A 149 45.51 -35.13 -10.04
CA MET A 149 45.65 -33.73 -9.64
C MET A 149 44.98 -32.76 -10.61
N LYS A 150 44.98 -33.03 -11.91
CA LYS A 150 44.21 -32.22 -12.87
C LYS A 150 42.71 -32.27 -12.60
N THR A 151 42.19 -33.44 -12.22
CA THR A 151 40.78 -33.59 -11.84
C THR A 151 40.47 -32.86 -10.54
N VAL A 152 41.39 -32.89 -9.56
CA VAL A 152 41.27 -32.14 -8.30
C VAL A 152 41.25 -30.63 -8.55
N GLU A 153 42.17 -30.10 -9.37
CA GLU A 153 42.16 -28.67 -9.73
C GLU A 153 40.84 -28.24 -10.41
N GLU A 154 40.26 -29.10 -11.25
CA GLU A 154 38.96 -28.83 -11.85
C GLU A 154 37.83 -28.84 -10.80
N LEU A 155 37.86 -29.79 -9.85
CA LEU A 155 36.95 -29.81 -8.71
C LEU A 155 37.07 -28.56 -7.84
N SER A 156 38.29 -28.12 -7.49
CA SER A 156 38.53 -26.89 -6.72
C SER A 156 37.89 -25.67 -7.41
N LYS A 157 38.04 -25.55 -8.74
CA LYS A 157 37.40 -24.48 -9.52
C LYS A 157 35.87 -24.56 -9.48
N ARG A 158 35.30 -25.76 -9.56
CA ARG A 158 33.86 -25.98 -9.48
C ARG A 158 33.30 -25.66 -8.09
N VAL A 159 34.03 -26.00 -7.03
CA VAL A 159 33.68 -25.64 -5.64
C VAL A 159 33.67 -24.13 -5.46
N ALA A 160 34.71 -23.42 -5.88
CA ALA A 160 34.75 -21.95 -5.80
C ALA A 160 33.60 -21.29 -6.59
N ALA A 161 33.22 -21.86 -7.73
CA ALA A 161 32.07 -21.39 -8.49
C ALA A 161 30.73 -21.66 -7.79
N LEU A 162 30.61 -22.78 -7.06
CA LEU A 162 29.43 -23.09 -6.24
C LEU A 162 29.32 -22.14 -5.05
N GLU A 163 30.42 -21.89 -4.32
CA GLU A 163 30.46 -20.91 -3.22
C GLU A 163 29.96 -19.54 -3.69
N LYS A 164 30.46 -19.05 -4.84
CA LYS A 164 30.02 -17.77 -5.40
C LYS A 164 28.52 -17.75 -5.73
N LYS A 165 28.00 -18.80 -6.35
CA LYS A 165 26.56 -18.89 -6.68
C LYS A 165 25.68 -18.95 -5.43
N LEU A 166 26.19 -19.55 -4.36
CA LEU A 166 25.50 -19.65 -3.08
C LEU A 166 25.43 -18.28 -2.39
N ASP A 167 26.51 -17.49 -2.46
CA ASP A 167 26.51 -16.09 -2.00
C ASP A 167 25.49 -15.23 -2.77
N GLU A 168 25.45 -15.36 -4.10
CA GLU A 168 24.46 -14.67 -4.96
C GLU A 168 23.02 -15.08 -4.61
N LEU A 169 22.79 -16.36 -4.34
CA LEU A 169 21.50 -16.88 -3.91
C LEU A 169 21.10 -16.33 -2.53
N ASN A 170 22.03 -16.26 -1.57
CA ASN A 170 21.82 -15.68 -0.25
C ASN A 170 21.46 -14.19 -0.32
N GLN A 171 22.14 -13.42 -1.17
CA GLN A 171 21.81 -12.01 -1.40
C GLN A 171 20.39 -11.85 -1.99
N SER A 172 20.05 -12.69 -2.96
CA SER A 172 18.72 -12.70 -3.57
C SER A 172 17.64 -13.06 -2.56
N PHE A 173 17.88 -14.08 -1.72
CA PHE A 173 16.98 -14.49 -0.64
C PHE A 173 16.72 -13.33 0.34
N SER A 174 17.79 -12.67 0.80
CA SER A 174 17.70 -11.51 1.70
C SER A 174 16.84 -10.38 1.12
N SER A 175 17.02 -10.07 -0.17
CA SER A 175 16.22 -9.06 -0.88
C SER A 175 14.72 -9.43 -0.94
N VAL A 176 14.41 -10.70 -1.18
CA VAL A 176 13.02 -11.20 -1.17
C VAL A 176 12.43 -11.09 0.23
N SER A 177 13.17 -11.49 1.27
CA SER A 177 12.72 -11.36 2.67
C SER A 177 12.43 -9.90 3.05
N GLN A 178 13.27 -8.95 2.62
CA GLN A 178 13.04 -7.51 2.84
C GLN A 178 11.78 -7.02 2.11
N SER A 179 11.59 -7.45 0.86
CA SER A 179 10.41 -7.11 0.07
C SER A 179 9.12 -7.63 0.72
N LEU A 180 9.18 -8.83 1.31
CA LEU A 180 8.06 -9.39 2.06
C LEU A 180 7.75 -8.56 3.31
N ALA A 181 8.76 -8.18 4.09
CA ALA A 181 8.55 -7.34 5.26
C ALA A 181 7.90 -5.98 4.89
N ALA A 182 8.32 -5.37 3.78
CA ALA A 182 7.70 -4.16 3.25
C ALA A 182 6.24 -4.39 2.85
N LEU A 183 5.94 -5.51 2.19
CA LEU A 183 4.57 -5.88 1.82
C LEU A 183 3.68 -6.10 3.06
N SER A 184 4.19 -6.74 4.10
CA SER A 184 3.47 -6.90 5.37
C SER A 184 3.15 -5.55 6.01
N SER A 185 4.07 -4.58 5.94
CA SER A 185 3.81 -3.21 6.41
C SER A 185 2.71 -2.51 5.59
N VAL A 186 2.74 -2.65 4.27
CA VAL A 186 1.68 -2.11 3.39
C VAL A 186 0.33 -2.74 3.72
N ALA A 187 0.28 -4.06 3.93
CA ALA A 187 -0.94 -4.76 4.31
C ALA A 187 -1.52 -4.22 5.63
N ALA A 188 -0.69 -4.01 6.64
CA ALA A 188 -1.13 -3.41 7.91
C ALA A 188 -1.70 -1.99 7.72
N ARG A 189 -1.07 -1.16 6.87
CA ARG A 189 -1.60 0.19 6.56
C ARG A 189 -2.93 0.15 5.83
N VAL A 190 -3.15 -0.86 4.98
CA VAL A 190 -4.44 -1.09 4.30
C VAL A 190 -5.52 -1.47 5.31
N GLU A 191 -5.19 -2.31 6.30
CA GLU A 191 -6.09 -2.66 7.41
C GLU A 191 -6.50 -1.42 8.24
N ASP A 192 -5.55 -0.53 8.54
CA ASP A 192 -5.83 0.71 9.27
C ASP A 192 -6.68 1.70 8.45
N LEU A 193 -6.41 1.80 7.15
CA LEU A 193 -7.24 2.59 6.24
C LEU A 193 -8.66 2.05 6.18
N LYS A 194 -8.83 0.73 6.16
CA LYS A 194 -10.14 0.08 6.21
C LYS A 194 -10.92 0.51 7.45
N LYS A 195 -10.33 0.42 8.64
CA LYS A 195 -11.00 0.86 9.88
C LYS A 195 -11.42 2.32 9.81
N SER A 196 -10.53 3.19 9.30
CA SER A 196 -10.82 4.61 9.13
C SER A 196 -11.99 4.86 8.17
N VAL A 197 -12.12 4.03 7.13
CA VAL A 197 -13.22 4.08 6.17
C VAL A 197 -14.53 3.59 6.81
N ASP A 198 -14.50 2.53 7.62
CA ASP A 198 -15.66 2.04 8.36
C ASP A 198 -16.17 3.08 9.37
N ASP A 199 -15.28 3.74 10.12
CA ASP A 199 -15.63 4.82 11.05
C ASP A 199 -16.25 6.03 10.32
N LEU A 200 -15.71 6.35 9.13
CA LEU A 200 -16.25 7.43 8.29
C LEU A 200 -17.63 7.08 7.73
N LYS A 201 -17.86 5.83 7.36
CA LYS A 201 -19.17 5.34 6.95
C LYS A 201 -20.20 5.50 8.06
N GLU A 202 -19.87 5.09 9.28
CA GLU A 202 -20.76 5.26 10.44
C GLU A 202 -21.06 6.75 10.70
N SER A 203 -20.05 7.61 10.61
CA SER A 203 -20.22 9.06 10.76
C SER A 203 -21.14 9.65 9.69
N VAL A 204 -21.04 9.19 8.45
CA VAL A 204 -21.90 9.63 7.35
C VAL A 204 -23.34 9.15 7.54
N ASP A 205 -23.53 7.90 7.94
CA ASP A 205 -24.86 7.35 8.23
C ASP A 205 -25.54 8.16 9.35
N TYR A 206 -24.81 8.53 10.40
CA TYR A 206 -25.31 9.44 11.43
C TYR A 206 -25.73 10.82 10.88
N VAL A 207 -24.90 11.45 10.04
CA VAL A 207 -25.23 12.74 9.40
C VAL A 207 -26.47 12.63 8.53
N ARG A 208 -26.64 11.51 7.81
CA ARG A 208 -27.82 11.22 7.00
C ARG A 208 -29.08 11.13 7.84
N ASP A 209 -29.02 10.45 8.98
CA ASP A 209 -30.15 10.31 9.90
C ASP A 209 -30.55 11.67 10.48
N VAL A 210 -29.58 12.47 10.96
CA VAL A 210 -29.83 13.81 11.48
C VAL A 210 -30.42 14.74 10.41
N SER A 211 -29.90 14.69 9.18
CA SER A 211 -30.41 15.50 8.07
C SER A 211 -31.86 15.12 7.73
N SER A 212 -32.18 13.83 7.76
CA SER A 212 -33.55 13.34 7.52
C SER A 212 -34.52 13.86 8.58
N ILE A 213 -34.13 13.86 9.86
CA ILE A 213 -34.93 14.42 10.97
C ILE A 213 -35.15 15.94 10.81
N LEU A 214 -34.11 16.68 10.39
CA LEU A 214 -34.19 18.12 10.15
C LEU A 214 -35.13 18.45 8.99
N GLU A 215 -35.05 17.70 7.88
CA GLU A 215 -35.96 17.84 6.74
C GLU A 215 -37.41 17.57 7.12
N GLU A 216 -37.65 16.54 7.94
CA GLU A 216 -38.99 16.21 8.43
C GLU A 216 -39.55 17.33 9.32
N ARG A 217 -38.74 17.91 10.22
CA ARG A 217 -39.14 19.07 11.03
C ARG A 217 -39.39 20.33 10.22
N LEU A 218 -38.60 20.58 9.17
CA LEU A 218 -38.79 21.73 8.28
C LEU A 218 -40.07 21.60 7.46
N LYS A 219 -40.41 20.40 6.98
CA LYS A 219 -41.69 20.13 6.31
C LYS A 219 -42.89 20.19 7.26
N GLY A 220 -42.69 19.88 8.54
CA GLY A 220 -43.72 19.89 9.56
C GLY A 220 -43.96 21.25 10.25
N ARG A 221 -43.23 22.31 9.90
CA ARG A 221 -43.55 23.66 10.42
C ARG A 221 -44.83 24.16 9.74
N PRO A 222 -45.91 24.45 10.49
CA PRO A 222 -47.03 25.20 9.92
C PRO A 222 -46.50 26.56 9.47
N SER A 223 -46.93 27.00 8.29
CA SER A 223 -46.75 28.39 7.86
C SER A 223 -47.44 29.28 8.87
N GLU A 224 -46.67 30.14 9.54
CA GLU A 224 -47.16 31.22 10.43
C GLU A 224 -48.03 32.26 9.69
N GLU A 225 -48.51 31.96 8.46
CA GLU A 225 -49.43 32.78 7.66
C GLU A 225 -50.90 32.36 7.84
N GLU A 226 -51.22 31.27 8.55
CA GLU A 226 -52.61 30.83 8.77
C GLU A 226 -53.27 31.37 10.07
N GLU A 227 -52.54 32.08 10.95
CA GLU A 227 -53.10 32.58 12.22
C GLU A 227 -53.65 34.03 12.15
N GLU A 228 -53.47 34.78 11.05
CA GLU A 228 -54.03 36.14 10.92
C GLU A 228 -55.38 36.22 10.18
N GLU A 229 -55.87 35.13 9.57
CA GLU A 229 -57.19 35.12 8.89
C GLU A 229 -58.37 34.66 9.78
N GLU A 230 -58.14 34.19 11.02
CA GLU A 230 -59.23 33.77 11.92
C GLU A 230 -59.68 34.84 12.94
N GLU A 231 -59.02 36.03 13.00
CA GLU A 231 -59.40 37.12 13.92
C GLU A 231 -59.97 38.40 13.25
N SER A 232 -60.42 38.34 11.99
CA SER A 232 -61.11 39.48 11.33
C SER A 232 -62.54 39.20 10.88
#